data_AF-A0A7X7XEF5-F1
#
_entry.id   AF-A0A7X7XEF5-F1
#
_cell.length_a   1.000
_cell.length_b   1.000
_cell.length_c   1.000
_cell.angle_alpha   90.00
_cell.angle_beta   90.00
_cell.angle_gamma   90.00
#
_symmetry.space_group_name_H-M   'P 1'
#
loop_
_entity.id
_entity.type
_entity.pdbx_description
1 polymer ?
#
loop_
_entity_poly.entity_id
_entity_poly.type
_entity_poly.pdbx_seq_one_letter_code
_entity_poly.pdbx_strand_id
1 'polypeptide(L)'
;MDRALALDPDFGGGSLQAFMITFAMGRAASGRNPEAEARQHFERARRLSDGQQAGPFVSLAEAVSVQTQNLTEFRSLLEQALAVDVDARPEWRLANLVAQRRARWLLARADDLFLTADSDEETEHE
;
A
#
# COMPACT_ATOMS: atom_id res chain seq x y z
N MET A 1 14.46 -11.08 -6.56
CA MET A 1 13.74 -10.84 -5.28
C MET A 1 13.31 -12.16 -4.64
N ASP A 2 12.77 -13.11 -5.41
CA ASP A 2 12.38 -14.44 -4.91
C ASP A 2 13.49 -15.17 -4.12
N ARG A 3 14.75 -15.06 -4.56
CA ARG A 3 15.89 -15.61 -3.81
C ARG A 3 16.09 -14.95 -2.43
N ALA A 4 15.89 -13.64 -2.32
CA ALA A 4 15.99 -12.94 -1.04
C ALA A 4 14.86 -13.39 -0.10
N LEU A 5 13.64 -13.51 -0.63
CA LEU A 5 12.47 -13.99 0.12
C LEU A 5 12.68 -15.43 0.64
N ALA A 6 13.32 -16.29 -0.16
CA ALA A 6 13.65 -17.66 0.24
C ALA A 6 14.79 -17.74 1.28
N LEU A 7 15.64 -16.73 1.38
CA LEU A 7 16.79 -16.71 2.29
C LEU A 7 16.43 -16.12 3.65
N ASP A 8 15.74 -14.98 3.66
CA ASP A 8 15.28 -14.32 4.87
C ASP A 8 13.93 -13.64 4.60
N PRO A 9 12.81 -14.37 4.79
CA PRO A 9 11.49 -13.82 4.54
C PRO A 9 11.09 -12.71 5.52
N ASP A 10 11.79 -12.57 6.64
CA ASP A 10 11.45 -11.63 7.71
C ASP A 10 12.38 -10.40 7.73
N PHE A 11 13.31 -10.34 6.78
CA PHE A 11 14.34 -9.32 6.65
C PHE A 11 13.82 -7.90 6.91
N GLY A 12 14.55 -7.16 7.75
CA GLY A 12 14.26 -5.77 8.08
C GLY A 12 12.92 -5.56 8.79
N GLY A 13 12.48 -6.52 9.62
CA GLY A 13 11.19 -6.46 10.32
C GLY A 13 9.99 -6.50 9.37
N GLY A 14 10.11 -7.22 8.26
CA GLY A 14 9.09 -7.28 7.21
C GLY A 14 9.26 -6.27 6.09
N SER A 15 10.38 -5.55 6.01
CA SER A 15 10.68 -4.64 4.90
C SER A 15 10.67 -5.35 3.54
N LEU A 16 11.20 -6.57 3.48
CA LEU A 16 11.14 -7.37 2.26
C LEU A 16 9.71 -7.75 1.88
N GLN A 17 8.88 -8.09 2.86
CA GLN A 17 7.46 -8.37 2.65
C GLN A 17 6.74 -7.13 2.13
N ALA A 18 7.00 -5.95 2.70
CA ALA A 18 6.43 -4.68 2.26
C ALA A 18 6.77 -4.36 0.80
N PHE A 19 8.00 -4.63 0.37
CA PHE A 19 8.41 -4.51 -1.03
C PHE A 19 7.65 -5.50 -1.94
N MET A 20 7.48 -6.74 -1.49
CA MET A 20 6.82 -7.79 -2.28
C MET A 20 5.35 -7.50 -2.59
N ILE A 21 4.67 -6.63 -1.81
CA ILE A 21 3.29 -6.19 -2.07
C ILE A 21 3.17 -5.58 -3.48
N THR A 22 3.93 -4.52 -3.75
CA THR A 22 3.92 -3.85 -5.06
C THR A 22 4.54 -4.73 -6.13
N PHE A 23 5.59 -5.48 -5.79
CA PHE A 23 6.27 -6.36 -6.74
C PHE A 23 5.36 -7.49 -7.26
N ALA A 24 4.50 -8.05 -6.42
CA ALA A 24 3.53 -9.07 -6.82
C ALA A 24 2.55 -8.53 -7.86
N MET A 25 1.98 -7.33 -7.62
CA MET A 25 1.02 -6.67 -8.50
C MET A 25 1.63 -6.20 -9.82
N GLY A 26 2.92 -5.83 -9.84
CA GLY A 26 3.61 -5.38 -11.05
C GLY A 26 4.05 -6.48 -12.01
N ARG A 27 3.83 -7.76 -11.66
CA ARG A 27 4.28 -8.91 -12.48
C ARG A 27 3.13 -9.51 -13.30
N ALA A 28 3.49 -10.08 -14.45
CA ALA A 28 2.57 -10.86 -15.26
C ALA A 28 1.92 -11.97 -14.43
N ALA A 29 0.58 -12.07 -14.53
CA ALA A 29 -0.19 -13.01 -13.73
C ALA A 29 0.15 -14.48 -14.07
N SER A 30 0.38 -14.87 -15.33
CA SER A 30 0.83 -16.23 -15.72
C SER A 30 0.24 -17.40 -14.90
N GLY A 31 -1.08 -17.39 -14.65
CA GLY A 31 -1.78 -18.41 -13.84
C GLY A 31 -1.74 -18.21 -12.31
N ARG A 32 -1.16 -17.11 -11.84
CA ARG A 32 -1.13 -16.65 -10.44
C ARG A 32 -2.28 -15.72 -10.14
N ASN A 33 -2.46 -15.43 -8.85
CA ASN A 33 -3.32 -14.37 -8.34
C ASN A 33 -2.45 -13.29 -7.66
N PRO A 34 -2.01 -12.25 -8.41
CA PRO A 34 -1.16 -11.17 -7.88
C PRO A 34 -1.74 -10.45 -6.68
N GLU A 35 -3.05 -10.24 -6.65
CA GLU A 35 -3.74 -9.58 -5.53
C GLU A 35 -3.65 -10.43 -4.27
N ALA A 36 -3.96 -11.73 -4.36
CA ALA A 36 -3.88 -12.63 -3.22
C ALA A 36 -2.44 -12.70 -2.66
N GLU A 37 -1.43 -12.76 -3.54
CA GLU A 37 -0.02 -12.72 -3.14
C GLU A 37 0.33 -11.40 -2.43
N ALA A 38 -0.06 -10.26 -2.99
CA ALA A 38 0.19 -8.95 -2.40
C ALA A 38 -0.43 -8.82 -1.00
N ARG A 39 -1.66 -9.32 -0.82
CA ARG A 39 -2.35 -9.35 0.48
C ARG A 39 -1.66 -10.28 1.48
N GLN A 40 -1.13 -11.43 1.05
CA GLN A 40 -0.35 -12.31 1.92
C GLN A 40 0.92 -11.63 2.42
N HIS A 41 1.64 -10.94 1.53
CA HIS A 41 2.83 -10.16 1.88
C HIS A 41 2.50 -9.01 2.83
N PHE A 42 1.41 -8.29 2.58
CA PHE A 42 0.92 -7.25 3.48
C PHE A 42 0.67 -7.78 4.89
N GLU A 43 -0.09 -8.86 5.02
CA GLU A 43 -0.40 -9.45 6.32
C GLU A 43 0.85 -9.95 7.04
N ARG A 44 1.84 -10.49 6.33
CA ARG A 44 3.12 -10.88 6.92
C ARG A 44 3.91 -9.66 7.39
N ALA A 45 4.02 -8.60 6.59
CA ALA A 45 4.70 -7.37 6.95
C ALA A 45 4.07 -6.71 8.19
N ARG A 46 2.72 -6.66 8.24
CA ARG A 46 1.97 -6.12 9.38
C ARG A 46 2.23 -6.91 10.66
N ARG A 47 2.26 -8.25 10.59
CA ARG A 47 2.58 -9.08 11.77
C ARG A 47 4.03 -8.91 12.24
N LEU A 48 5.00 -8.83 11.33
CA LEU A 48 6.42 -8.70 11.69
C LEU A 48 6.75 -7.35 12.32
N SER A 49 6.06 -6.29 11.89
CA SER A 49 6.21 -4.94 12.43
C SER A 49 5.25 -4.64 13.59
N ASP A 50 4.38 -5.58 13.95
CA ASP A 50 3.26 -5.37 14.89
C ASP A 50 2.41 -4.13 14.52
N GLY A 51 2.22 -3.90 13.22
CA GLY A 51 1.49 -2.75 12.69
C GLY A 51 2.19 -1.39 12.85
N GLN A 52 3.41 -1.32 13.37
CA GLN A 52 4.12 -0.07 13.64
C GLN A 52 4.91 0.47 12.43
N GLN A 53 4.83 -0.19 11.27
CA GLN A 53 5.35 0.35 10.01
C GLN A 53 4.19 0.85 9.15
N ALA A 54 4.24 2.12 8.74
CA ALA A 54 3.23 2.73 7.87
C ALA A 54 3.38 2.27 6.40
N GLY A 55 4.59 1.89 5.98
CA GLY A 55 4.91 1.51 4.60
C GLY A 55 4.01 0.43 4.00
N PRO A 56 3.81 -0.74 4.65
CA PRO A 56 2.96 -1.80 4.13
C PRO A 56 1.53 -1.37 3.77
N PHE A 57 0.91 -0.51 4.58
CA PHE A 57 -0.43 0.01 4.33
C PHE A 57 -0.48 0.88 3.07
N VAL A 58 0.51 1.76 2.92
CA VAL A 58 0.66 2.61 1.72
C VAL A 58 0.89 1.75 0.48
N SER A 59 1.78 0.77 0.56
CA SER A 59 2.07 -0.14 -0.55
C SER A 59 0.83 -0.90 -1.03
N LEU A 60 0.01 -1.41 -0.10
CA LEU A 60 -1.21 -2.14 -0.45
C LEU A 60 -2.26 -1.21 -1.07
N ALA A 61 -2.44 -0.02 -0.50
CA ALA A 61 -3.38 0.98 -1.03
C ALA A 61 -3.04 1.35 -2.49
N GLU A 62 -1.78 1.65 -2.78
CA GLU A 62 -1.32 2.02 -4.12
C GLU A 62 -1.35 0.83 -5.09
N ALA A 63 -0.84 -0.33 -4.66
CA ALA A 63 -0.65 -1.45 -5.58
C ALA A 63 -1.94 -2.23 -5.86
N VAL A 64 -2.82 -2.38 -4.86
CA VAL A 64 -4.03 -3.19 -4.97
C VAL A 64 -5.25 -2.29 -5.10
N SER A 65 -5.53 -1.44 -4.10
CA SER A 65 -6.82 -0.74 -4.05
C SER A 65 -7.02 0.23 -5.21
N VAL A 66 -5.97 0.90 -5.71
CA VAL A 66 -6.06 1.71 -6.94
C VAL A 66 -6.37 0.84 -8.17
N GLN A 67 -5.67 -0.30 -8.35
CA GLN A 67 -5.89 -1.16 -9.50
C GLN A 67 -7.28 -1.83 -9.49
N THR A 68 -7.79 -2.18 -8.31
CA THR A 68 -9.12 -2.78 -8.13
C THR A 68 -10.23 -1.75 -8.00
N GLN A 69 -9.90 -0.45 -8.10
CA GLN A 69 -10.83 0.67 -7.94
C GLN A 69 -11.62 0.63 -6.61
N ASN A 70 -11.02 0.10 -5.55
CA ASN A 70 -11.61 0.04 -4.22
C ASN A 70 -11.26 1.28 -3.38
N LEU A 71 -12.01 2.37 -3.58
CA LEU A 71 -11.79 3.65 -2.90
C LEU A 71 -11.93 3.53 -1.37
N THR A 72 -12.89 2.74 -0.89
CA THR A 72 -13.13 2.54 0.55
C THR A 72 -11.94 1.89 1.23
N GLU A 73 -11.40 0.83 0.64
CA GLU A 73 -10.19 0.17 1.16
C GLU A 73 -8.97 1.10 1.09
N PHE A 74 -8.80 1.82 -0.02
CA PHE A 74 -7.72 2.78 -0.19
C PHE A 74 -7.69 3.82 0.93
N ARG A 75 -8.84 4.46 1.23
CA ARG A 75 -8.94 5.45 2.31
C ARG A 75 -8.63 4.83 3.67
N SER A 76 -9.24 3.67 3.97
CA SER A 76 -9.02 2.95 5.23
C SER A 76 -7.55 2.58 5.46
N LEU A 77 -6.85 2.10 4.43
CA LEU A 77 -5.43 1.74 4.53
C LEU A 77 -4.56 2.97 4.77
N LEU A 78 -4.80 4.07 4.05
CA LEU A 78 -4.01 5.29 4.21
C LEU A 78 -4.26 5.98 5.56
N GLU A 79 -5.48 5.92 6.08
CA GLU A 79 -5.79 6.38 7.44
C GLU A 79 -5.06 5.54 8.50
N GLN A 80 -5.02 4.21 8.34
CA GLN A 80 -4.22 3.34 9.21
C GLN A 80 -2.73 3.68 9.15
N ALA A 81 -2.19 3.97 7.95
CA ALA A 81 -0.80 4.42 7.81
C ALA A 81 -0.52 5.73 8.57
N LEU A 82 -1.48 6.67 8.57
CA LEU A 82 -1.40 7.94 9.29
C LEU A 82 -1.54 7.79 10.80
N ALA A 83 -2.23 6.74 11.27
CA ALA A 83 -2.41 6.45 12.69
C ALA A 83 -1.19 5.77 13.35
N VAL A 84 -0.21 5.31 12.56
CA VAL A 84 1.03 4.73 13.10
C VAL A 84 1.78 5.75 13.94
N ASP A 85 2.07 5.41 15.20
CA ASP A 85 2.93 6.20 16.07
C ASP A 85 4.38 6.13 15.58
N VAL A 86 4.90 7.26 15.10
CA VAL A 86 6.26 7.36 14.57
C VAL A 86 7.33 7.35 15.66
N ASP A 87 6.95 7.59 16.91
CA ASP A 87 7.86 7.68 18.05
C ASP A 87 7.99 6.35 18.82
N ALA A 88 7.07 5.41 18.61
CA ALA A 88 7.08 4.09 19.26
C ALA A 88 8.32 3.24 18.93
N ARG A 89 8.92 3.43 17.76
CA ARG A 89 10.13 2.74 17.27
C ARG A 89 11.05 3.73 16.54
N PRO A 90 12.05 4.32 17.23
CA PRO A 90 12.94 5.32 16.65
C PRO A 90 13.64 4.87 15.36
N GLU A 91 13.95 3.58 15.24
CA GLU A 91 14.57 2.97 14.06
C GLU A 91 13.69 3.02 12.80
N TRP A 92 12.36 3.12 12.95
CA TRP A 92 11.40 3.21 11.84
C TRP A 92 10.85 4.61 11.63
N ARG A 93 11.12 5.55 12.55
CA ARG A 93 10.58 6.91 12.54
C ARG A 93 10.69 7.59 11.18
N LEU A 94 11.89 7.60 10.59
CA LEU A 94 12.11 8.26 9.31
C LEU A 94 11.28 7.62 8.18
N ALA A 95 11.30 6.29 8.09
CA ALA A 95 10.54 5.56 7.08
C ALA A 95 9.03 5.79 7.25
N ASN A 96 8.54 5.80 8.49
CA ASN A 96 7.14 6.08 8.80
C ASN A 96 6.74 7.51 8.43
N LEU A 97 7.57 8.51 8.75
CA LEU A 97 7.30 9.90 8.36
C LEU A 97 7.21 10.07 6.83
N VAL A 98 8.09 9.39 6.08
CA VAL A 98 8.05 9.39 4.61
C VAL A 98 6.77 8.71 4.10
N ALA A 99 6.42 7.54 4.63
CA ALA A 99 5.21 6.82 4.27
C ALA A 99 3.94 7.63 4.60
N GLN A 100 3.88 8.28 5.76
CA GLN A 100 2.76 9.17 6.12
C GLN A 100 2.66 10.39 5.21
N ARG A 101 3.79 10.98 4.80
CA ARG A 101 3.78 12.05 3.80
C ARG A 101 3.21 11.55 2.46
N ARG A 102 3.58 10.34 2.03
CA ARG A 102 3.02 9.70 0.84
C ARG A 102 1.52 9.44 1.00
N ALA A 103 1.08 8.94 2.14
CA ALA A 103 -0.33 8.70 2.44
C ALA A 103 -1.19 9.97 2.33
N ARG A 104 -0.73 11.10 2.90
CA ARG A 104 -1.44 12.40 2.76
C ARG A 104 -1.52 12.83 1.30
N TRP A 105 -0.43 12.68 0.55
CA TRP A 105 -0.40 13.03 -0.87
C TRP A 105 -1.35 12.17 -1.71
N LEU A 106 -1.44 10.87 -1.42
CA LEU A 106 -2.34 9.94 -2.08
C LEU A 106 -3.81 10.24 -1.78
N LEU A 107 -4.15 10.49 -0.51
CA LEU A 107 -5.51 10.89 -0.11
C LEU A 107 -5.96 12.18 -0.81
N ALA A 108 -5.07 13.17 -0.93
CA ALA A 108 -5.36 14.43 -1.62
C ALA A 108 -5.56 14.27 -3.13
N ARG A 109 -5.25 13.10 -3.69
CA ARG A 109 -5.37 12.77 -5.11
C ARG A 109 -6.31 11.60 -5.36
N ALA A 110 -7.14 11.24 -4.39
CA ALA A 110 -8.08 10.13 -4.53
C ALA A 110 -8.97 10.31 -5.77
N ASP A 111 -9.42 11.54 -6.04
CA ASP A 111 -10.31 11.83 -7.18
C ASP A 111 -9.58 11.69 -8.53
N ASP A 112 -8.25 11.89 -8.58
CA ASP A 112 -7.43 11.64 -9.77
C ASP A 112 -7.15 10.13 -9.99
N LEU A 113 -7.21 9.32 -8.93
CA LEU A 113 -6.78 7.92 -8.91
C LEU A 113 -7.95 6.93 -9.07
N PHE A 114 -9.17 7.38 -8.81
CA PHE A 114 -10.37 6.56 -8.83
C PHE A 114 -11.39 7.15 -9.80
N LEU A 115 -12.05 6.26 -10.54
CA LEU A 115 -13.13 6.63 -11.44
C LEU A 115 -14.38 6.95 -10.59
N THR A 116 -14.61 8.23 -10.30
CA THR A 116 -15.87 8.71 -9.73
C THR A 116 -16.83 9.09 -10.86
N ALA A 117 -18.09 8.69 -10.78
CA ALA A 117 -19.10 8.86 -11.84
C ALA A 117 -19.49 10.32 -12.17
N ASP A 118 -18.83 11.32 -11.58
CA ASP A 118 -19.16 12.74 -11.76
C ASP A 118 -18.35 13.44 -12.87
N SER A 119 -17.82 12.68 -13.84
CA SER A 119 -17.30 13.26 -15.10
C SER A 119 -18.36 13.44 -16.18
N ASP A 120 -19.64 13.16 -15.89
CA ASP A 120 -20.76 13.32 -16.80
C ASP A 120 -21.60 14.54 -16.39
N GLU A 121 -21.07 15.76 -16.52
CA GLU A 121 -21.88 17.00 -16.65
C GLU A 121 -21.05 18.23 -17.08
N GLU A 122 -20.08 18.09 -18.00
CA GLU A 122 -19.82 19.19 -18.96
C GLU A 122 -20.81 19.03 -20.12
N THR A 123 -22.08 19.28 -19.80
CA THR A 123 -23.13 19.43 -20.80
C THR A 123 -22.85 20.71 -21.57
N GLU A 124 -22.47 20.55 -22.83
CA GLU A 124 -22.56 21.60 -23.86
C GLU A 124 -23.79 22.48 -23.60
N HIS A 125 -23.57 23.77 -23.34
CA HIS A 125 -24.58 24.80 -23.53
C HIS A 125 -23.96 25.91 -24.38
N GLU A 126 -24.17 25.74 -25.68
CA GLU A 126 -24.46 26.71 -26.74
C GLU A 126 -23.61 28.00 -26.85
#